data_AF-A0A353N4R0-F1
#
_entry.id   AF-A0A353N4R0-F1
#
_cell.length_a   1.000
_cell.length_b   1.000
_cell.length_c   1.000
_cell.angle_alpha   90.00
_cell.angle_beta   90.00
_cell.angle_gamma   90.00
#
_symmetry.space_group_name_H-M   'P 1'
#
loop_
_entity.id
_entity.type
_entity.pdbx_description
1 polymer ?
#
loop_
_entity_poly.entity_id
_entity_poly.type
_entity_poly.pdbx_seq_one_letter_code
_entity_poly.pdbx_strand_id
1 'polypeptide(L)' 'MELELSQIYTCPYCQMETPHYLLVRREKRVGIACSRCQTTSLVDADELENHQTWWEEELRQNLSSLEEHDFDDQH' A
#
# COMPACT_ATOMS: atom_id res chain seq x y z
N MET A 1 14.39 -5.34 -16.15
CA MET A 1 14.19 -4.39 -15.05
C MET A 1 12.85 -4.78 -14.44
N GLU A 2 12.87 -5.62 -13.41
CA GLU A 2 11.65 -6.00 -12.70
C GLU A 2 11.22 -4.79 -11.86
N LEU A 3 10.05 -4.25 -12.18
CA LEU A 3 9.40 -3.25 -11.35
C LEU A 3 8.70 -4.03 -10.24
N GLU A 4 9.24 -3.96 -9.02
CA GLU A 4 8.56 -4.54 -7.86
C GLU A 4 7.25 -3.78 -7.62
N LEU A 5 6.12 -4.46 -7.80
CA LEU A 5 4.82 -4.06 -7.25
C LEU A 5 4.94 -4.22 -5.73
N SER A 6 5.11 -3.13 -5.00
CA SER A 6 5.54 -3.27 -3.60
C SER A 6 4.70 -2.51 -2.59
N GLN A 7 4.11 -1.35 -2.91
CA GLN A 7 3.49 -0.51 -1.88
C GLN A 7 2.07 -0.09 -2.21
N ILE A 8 1.20 -0.22 -1.22
CA ILE A 8 -0.13 0.35 -1.19
C ILE A 8 0.01 1.82 -0.82
N TYR A 9 -0.64 2.68 -1.59
CA TYR A 9 -0.68 4.11 -1.32
C TYR A 9 -1.95 4.72 -1.89
N THR A 10 -2.35 5.87 -1.33
CA THR A 10 -3.43 6.67 -1.92
C THR A 10 -2.91 7.40 -3.14
N CYS A 11 -3.40 7.03 -4.33
CA CYS A 11 -2.95 7.64 -5.57
C CYS A 11 -3.29 9.15 -5.58
N PRO A 12 -2.33 10.07 -5.78
CA PRO A 12 -2.61 11.51 -5.82
C PRO A 12 -3.55 11.94 -6.95
N TYR A 13 -3.65 11.13 -8.02
CA TYR A 13 -4.47 11.44 -9.18
C TYR A 13 -5.88 10.86 -9.07
N CYS A 14 -6.01 9.54 -8.91
CA CYS A 14 -7.32 8.89 -8.83
C CYS A 14 -7.88 8.77 -7.41
N GLN A 15 -7.12 9.19 -6.40
CA GLN A 15 -7.50 9.23 -4.97
C GLN A 15 -7.92 7.88 -4.39
N MET A 16 -7.58 6.79 -5.07
CA MET A 16 -7.87 5.45 -4.62
C MET A 16 -6.63 4.82 -4.00
N GLU A 17 -6.85 4.12 -2.91
CA GLU A 17 -5.87 3.22 -2.31
C GLU A 17 -5.63 2.05 -3.27
N THR A 18 -4.42 1.99 -3.82
CA THR A 18 -4.06 1.01 -4.86
C THR A 18 -2.60 0.59 -4.71
N PRO A 19 -2.23 -0.59 -5.23
CA PRO A 19 -0.84 -0.94 -5.42
C PRO A 19 -0.16 0.03 -6.39
N HIS A 20 1.07 0.40 -6.08
CA HIS A 20 1.91 1.24 -6.92
C HIS A 20 3.22 0.53 -7.28
N TYR A 21 3.69 0.75 -8.50
CA TYR A 21 5.03 0.34 -8.93
C TYR A 21 6.04 1.40 -8.49
N LEU A 22 7.13 0.97 -7.86
CA LEU A 22 8.26 1.85 -7.56
C LEU A 22 9.11 2.03 -8.82
N LEU A 23 9.23 3.27 -9.29
CA LEU A 23 10.02 3.60 -10.48
C LEU A 23 11.44 4.04 -10.12
N VAL A 24 11.56 4.94 -9.15
CA VAL A 24 12.83 5.52 -8.73
C VAL A 24 12.72 5.96 -7.27
N ARG A 25 13.80 5.78 -6.51
CA ARG A 25 13.92 6.29 -5.15
C ARG A 25 15.15 7.18 -5.05
N ARG A 26 14.98 8.40 -4.55
CA ARG A 26 16.07 9.34 -4.33
C ARG A 26 15.85 10.11 -3.04
N GLU A 27 16.66 9.78 -2.03
CA GLU A 27 16.60 10.39 -0.70
C GLU A 27 15.16 10.44 -0.17
N LYS A 28 14.55 11.64 -0.14
CA LYS A 28 13.21 11.93 0.40
C LYS A 28 12.07 11.83 -0.61
N ARG A 29 12.35 11.44 -1.86
CA ARG A 29 11.34 11.38 -2.92
C ARG A 29 11.34 10.04 -3.61
N VAL A 30 10.15 9.55 -3.87
CA VAL A 30 9.90 8.28 -4.57
C VAL A 30 8.98 8.54 -5.75
N GLY A 31 9.41 8.09 -6.92
CA GLY A 31 8.57 8.05 -8.11
C GLY A 31 7.76 6.77 -8.09
N ILE A 32 6.44 6.91 -8.12
CA ILE A 32 5.49 5.80 -8.11
C ILE A 32 4.61 5.84 -9.36
N ALA A 33 4.21 4.68 -9.88
CA ALA A 33 3.17 4.57 -10.91
C ALA A 33 1.96 3.81 -10.36
N CYS A 34 0.78 4.42 -10.46
CA CYS A 34 -0.46 3.80 -10.02
C CYS A 34 -0.82 2.60 -10.91
N SER A 35 -1.05 1.44 -10.30
CA SER A 35 -1.49 0.24 -11.05
C SER A 35 -2.84 0.41 -11.73
N ARG A 36 -3.68 1.34 -11.23
CA ARG A 36 -5.03 1.58 -11.74
C ARG A 36 -5.08 2.61 -12.87
N CYS A 37 -4.69 3.85 -12.59
CA CYS A 37 -4.80 4.95 -13.58
C CYS A 37 -3.51 5.17 -14.38
N GLN A 38 -2.45 4.39 -14.12
CA GLN A 38 -1.14 4.46 -14.76
C GLN A 38 -0.43 5.80 -14.63
N THR A 39 -0.98 6.73 -13.83
CA THR A 39 -0.38 8.02 -13.57
C THR A 39 0.88 7.84 -12.74
N THR A 40 1.96 8.47 -13.20
CA THR A 40 3.20 8.58 -12.43
C THR A 40 3.10 9.79 -11.51
N SER A 41 3.53 9.64 -10.27
CA SER A 41 3.54 10.71 -9.27
C SER A 41 4.85 10.65 -8.48
N LEU A 42 5.28 11.81 -7.98
CA LEU A 42 6.43 11.93 -7.10
C LEU A 42 5.92 12.21 -5.70
N VAL A 43 6.20 11.32 -4.76
CA VAL A 43 5.73 11.39 -3.37
C VAL A 43 6.90 11.45 -2.40
N ASP A 44 6.63 11.82 -1.15
CA ASP A 44 7.63 11.74 -0.08
C ASP A 44 7.88 10.28 0.32
N ALA A 45 9.14 9.94 0.55
CA ALA A 45 9.53 8.58 0.91
C ALA A 45 9.01 8.17 2.30
N ASP A 46 9.06 9.10 3.26
CA ASP A 46 8.67 8.85 4.64
C ASP A 46 7.14 8.70 4.73
N GLU A 47 6.40 9.53 3.99
CA GLU A 47 4.94 9.41 3.90
C GLU A 47 4.50 8.07 3.28
N LEU A 48 5.20 7.63 2.23
CA LEU A 48 4.92 6.35 1.57
C LEU A 48 5.17 5.15 2.50
N GLU A 49 6.30 5.14 3.22
CA GLU A 49 6.63 4.07 4.18
C GLU A 49 5.71 4.05 5.40
N ASN A 50 5.37 5.23 5.93
CA ASN A 50 4.43 5.34 7.05
C ASN A 50 3.04 4.81 6.66
N HIS A 51 2.57 5.15 5.47
CA HIS A 51 1.28 4.69 4.98
C HIS A 51 1.28 3.17 4.73
N GLN A 52 2.35 2.63 4.14
CA GLN A 52 2.50 1.18 3.96
C GLN A 52 2.46 0.45 5.32
N THR A 53 3.18 0.96 6.32
CA THR A 53 3.21 0.37 7.67
C THR A 53 1.83 0.37 8.32
N TRP A 54 1.10 1.49 8.20
CA TRP A 54 -0.28 1.59 8.69
C TRP A 54 -1.21 0.58 8.00
N TRP A 55 -1.11 0.47 6.67
CA TRP A 55 -1.91 -0.45 5.88
C TRP A 55 -1.67 -1.93 6.27
N GLU A 56 -0.40 -2.31 6.47
CA GLU A 56 -0.06 -3.67 6.89
C GLU A 56 -0.59 -4.01 8.30
N GLU A 57 -0.59 -3.03 9.20
CA GLU A 57 -1.16 -3.20 10.54
C GLU A 57 -2.69 -3.34 10.49
N GLU A 58 -3.37 -2.53 9.68
CA GLU A 58 -4.82 -2.66 9.46
C GLU A 58 -5.16 -4.03 8.85
N LEU A 59 -4.38 -4.50 7.87
CA LEU A 59 -4.57 -5.82 7.28
C LEU A 59 -4.38 -6.93 8.33
N ARG A 60 -3.34 -6.83 9.17
CA ARG A 60 -3.08 -7.81 10.24
C ARG A 60 -4.25 -7.87 11.23
N GLN A 61 -4.78 -6.73 11.64
CA GLN A 61 -5.93 -6.66 12.55
C GLN A 61 -7.16 -7.29 11.92
N ASN A 62 -7.49 -6.94 10.67
CA ASN A 62 -8.62 -7.52 9.95
C ASN A 62 -8.50 -9.04 9.81
N LEU A 63 -7.31 -9.56 9.49
CA LEU A 63 -7.09 -11.01 9.39
C LEU A 63 -7.22 -11.69 10.76
N SER A 64 -6.68 -11.10 11.83
CA SER A 64 -6.82 -11.66 13.18
C SER A 64 -8.27 -11.73 13.65
N SER A 65 -9.09 -10.71 13.35
CA SER A 65 -10.51 -10.71 13.68
C SER A 65 -11.34 -11.72 12.89
N LEU A 66 -10.88 -12.13 11.70
CA LEU A 66 -11.51 -13.22 10.94
C LEU A 66 -11.18 -14.58 11.55
N GLU A 67 -9.93 -14.78 11.96
CA GLU A 67 -9.52 -16.02 12.66
C GLU A 67 -10.29 -16.21 13.97
N GLU A 68 -10.52 -15.15 14.74
CA GLU A 68 -11.29 -15.20 15.99
C GLU A 68 -12.77 -15.58 15.78
N HIS A 69 -13.41 -15.12 14.70
CA HIS A 69 -14.83 -15.44 14.43
C HIS A 69 -15.04 -16.90 13.99
N ASP A 70 -14.07 -17.53 13.32
CA ASP A 70 -14.19 -18.93 12.88
C ASP A 70 -14.19 -19.94 14.06
N PHE A 71 -13.78 -19.52 15.27
CA PHE A 71 -13.80 -20.36 16.47
C PHE A 71 -15.12 -20.30 17.26
N ASP A 72 -15.95 -19.26 17.08
CA ASP A 72 -17.19 -19.08 17.84
C ASP A 72 -18.41 -19.79 17.22
N ASP A 73 -18.37 -20.16 15.93
CA ASP A 73 -19.47 -20.84 15.23
C ASP A 73 -19.50 -22.39 15.44
N GLN A 74 -18.66 -22.93 16.33
CA GLN A 74 -18.57 -24.37 16.62
C GLN A 74 -19.07 -24.81 18.02
N HIS A 75 -19.83 -23.97 18.73
CA HIS A 75 -20.37 -24.32 20.06
C HIS A 75 -21.90 -24.31 20.16
#